data_AF-A0A1F9DBU4-F1
#
_entry.id   AF-A0A1F9DBU4-F1
#
_cell.length_a   1.000
_cell.length_b   1.000
_cell.length_c   1.000
_cell.angle_alpha   90.00
_cell.angle_beta   90.00
_cell.angle_gamma   90.00
#
_symmetry.space_group_name_H-M   'P 1'
#
loop_
_entity.id
_entity.type
_entity.pdbx_description
1 polymer ?
#
loop_
_entity_poly.entity_id
_entity_poly.type
_entity_poly.pdbx_seq_one_letter_code
_entity_poly.pdbx_strand_id
1 'polypeptide(L)' 'MLAAVADLPKEIKDRIDYHEWSLRDREGIEMFRIFHARSLPSIAINGELCFETLIPTQEDLTKAINQRIEQVRDDQG' A
#
# COMPACT_ATOMS: atom_id res chain seq x y z
N MET A 1 -6.34 6.46 9.37
CA MET A 1 -4.90 6.69 9.15
C MET A 1 -4.10 5.51 9.69
N LEU A 2 -3.53 4.69 8.82
CA LEU A 2 -2.64 3.60 9.21
C LEU A 2 -1.32 4.13 9.77
N ALA A 3 -0.94 3.71 10.98
CA ALA A 3 0.26 4.20 11.67
C ALA A 3 1.55 4.01 10.87
N ALA A 4 1.70 2.88 10.16
CA ALA A 4 2.87 2.59 9.35
C ALA A 4 3.10 3.60 8.21
N VAL A 5 2.02 4.10 7.59
CA VAL A 5 2.11 5.11 6.52
C VAL A 5 2.43 6.48 7.10
N ALA A 6 1.83 6.82 8.25
CA ALA A 6 2.14 8.06 8.95
C ALA A 6 3.62 8.14 9.34
N ASP A 7 4.25 7.00 9.60
CA ASP A 7 5.65 6.91 9.98
C ASP A 7 6.62 6.90 8.78
N LEU A 8 6.14 6.71 7.54
CA LEU A 8 7.01 6.70 6.37
C LEU A 8 7.82 8.01 6.21
N PRO A 9 9.09 7.92 5.78
CA PRO A 9 9.93 9.08 5.54
C PRO A 9 9.33 9.98 4.44
N LYS A 10 9.55 11.29 4.59
CA LYS A 10 8.94 12.31 3.74
C LYS A 10 9.31 12.15 2.25
N GLU A 11 10.53 11.71 1.97
CA GLU A 11 11.00 11.42 0.60
C GLU A 11 10.17 10.33 -0.08
N ILE A 12 9.77 9.28 0.64
CA ILE A 12 8.94 8.21 0.08
C ILE A 12 7.51 8.71 -0.10
N LYS A 13 6.98 9.48 0.85
CA LYS A 13 5.64 10.09 0.74
C LYS A 13 5.51 11.03 -0.45
N ASP A 14 6.59 11.71 -0.83
CA ASP A 14 6.61 12.58 -2.02
C ASP A 14 6.64 11.77 -3.34
N ARG A 15 7.12 10.52 -3.27
CA ARG A 15 7.27 9.61 -4.41
C ARG A 15 6.10 8.65 -4.60
N ILE A 16 5.16 8.57 -3.65
CA ILE A 16 3.99 7.69 -3.73
C ILE A 16 2.70 8.49 -3.65
N ASP A 17 1.67 8.00 -4.31
CA ASP A 17 0.31 8.46 -4.06
C ASP A 17 -0.34 7.55 -3.01
N TYR A 18 -0.75 8.13 -1.88
CA TYR A 18 -1.36 7.41 -0.77
C TYR A 18 -2.87 7.65 -0.73
N HIS A 19 -3.61 6.56 -0.87
CA HIS A 19 -5.05 6.56 -0.68
C HIS A 19 -5.44 5.62 0.47
N GLU A 20 -6.31 6.12 1.36
CA GLU A 20 -6.91 5.34 2.43
C GLU A 20 -8.41 5.22 2.18
N TRP A 21 -8.91 3.99 2.22
CA TRP A 21 -10.35 3.73 2.19
C TRP A 21 -10.80 2.97 3.43
N SER A 22 -12.03 3.26 3.87
CA SER A 22 -12.68 2.60 5.00
C SER A 22 -13.79 1.68 4.52
N LEU A 23 -13.89 0.47 5.09
CA LEU A 23 -15.02 -0.45 4.82
C LEU A 23 -16.38 0.06 5.32
N ARG A 24 -16.42 1.21 6.00
CA ARG A 24 -17.65 1.92 6.35
C ARG A 24 -18.24 2.66 5.15
N ASP A 25 -17.42 3.02 4.17
CA ASP A 25 -17.80 3.73 2.96
C ASP A 25 -17.96 2.75 1.79
N ARG A 26 -18.91 3.06 0.90
CA ARG A 26 -19.18 2.22 -0.28
C ARG A 26 -17.95 2.10 -1.19
N GLU A 27 -17.25 3.21 -1.38
CA GLU A 27 -16.00 3.25 -2.16
C GLU A 27 -14.94 2.33 -1.56
N GLY A 28 -14.80 2.30 -0.23
CA GLY A 28 -13.83 1.40 0.41
C GLY A 28 -14.19 -0.07 0.28
N ILE A 29 -15.49 -0.42 0.32
CA ILE A 29 -15.95 -1.78 0.05
C ILE A 29 -15.64 -2.18 -1.40
N GLU A 30 -15.80 -1.26 -2.35
CA GLU A 30 -15.51 -1.50 -3.77
C GLU A 30 -14.02 -1.70 -4.01
N MET A 31 -13.17 -0.81 -3.50
CA MET A 31 -11.70 -0.94 -3.61
C MET A 31 -11.20 -2.22 -2.93
N PHE A 32 -11.76 -2.59 -1.77
CA PHE A 32 -11.42 -3.84 -1.08
C PHE A 32 -11.69 -5.07 -1.95
N ARG A 33 -12.77 -5.06 -2.72
CA ARG A 33 -13.10 -6.12 -3.69
C ARG A 33 -12.19 -6.07 -4.91
N ILE A 34 -11.91 -4.89 -5.46
CA ILE A 34 -11.04 -4.71 -6.63
C ILE A 34 -9.63 -5.25 -6.35
N PHE A 35 -9.08 -4.97 -5.16
CA PHE A 35 -7.76 -5.46 -4.78
C PHE A 35 -7.76 -6.90 -4.25
N HIS A 36 -8.91 -7.60 -4.32
CA HIS A 36 -9.07 -8.97 -3.82
C HIS A 36 -8.60 -9.17 -2.37
N ALA A 37 -8.67 -8.12 -1.56
CA ALA A 37 -8.26 -8.16 -0.17
C ALA A 37 -9.16 -9.11 0.62
N ARG A 38 -8.58 -9.97 1.46
CA ARG A 38 -9.36 -10.95 2.24
C ARG A 38 -9.59 -10.49 3.67
N SER A 39 -8.67 -9.70 4.22
CA SER A 39 -8.69 -9.33 5.64
C SER A 39 -8.12 -7.94 5.89
N LEU A 40 -8.65 -7.23 6.89
CA LEU A 40 -8.08 -5.96 7.35
C LEU A 40 -7.04 -6.16 8.47
N PRO A 41 -6.03 -5.27 8.57
CA PRO A 41 -5.65 -4.27 7.56
C PRO A 41 -5.05 -4.93 6.32
N SER A 42 -5.29 -4.32 5.16
CA SER A 42 -4.74 -4.72 3.86
C SER A 42 -4.04 -3.53 3.24
N ILE A 43 -2.87 -3.76 2.63
CA ILE A 43 -2.09 -2.73 1.95
C ILE A 43 -1.78 -3.23 0.54
N ALA A 44 -2.28 -2.49 -0.45
CA ALA A 44 -1.94 -2.70 -1.84
C ALA A 44 -0.94 -1.62 -2.30
N ILE A 45 0.08 -2.01 -3.06
CA ILE A 45 1.10 -1.12 -3.62
C ILE A 45 1.10 -1.36 -5.13
N ASN A 46 0.91 -0.29 -5.93
CA ASN A 46 0.71 -0.38 -7.39
C ASN A 46 -0.42 -1.36 -7.79
N GLY A 47 -1.47 -1.43 -6.97
CA GLY A 47 -2.61 -2.32 -7.18
C GLY A 47 -2.37 -3.80 -6.85
N GLU A 48 -1.19 -4.14 -6.34
CA GLU A 48 -0.88 -5.49 -5.87
C GLU A 48 -0.95 -5.57 -4.35
N LEU A 49 -1.70 -6.54 -3.85
CA LEU A 49 -1.87 -6.77 -2.42
C LEU A 49 -0.56 -7.30 -1.82
N CYS A 50 0.08 -6.48 -1.01
CA CYS A 50 1.43 -6.72 -0.52
C CYS A 50 1.45 -7.14 0.95
N PHE A 51 0.50 -6.64 1.75
CA PHE A 51 0.34 -7.02 3.14
C PHE A 51 -1.14 -7.28 3.43
N GLU A 52 -1.42 -8.41 4.08
CA GLU A 52 -2.74 -8.79 4.58
C GLU A 52 -2.60 -9.21 6.04
N THR A 53 -3.60 -8.87 6.88
CA THR A 53 -3.71 -9.29 8.29
C THR A 53 -2.62 -8.80 9.25
N LEU A 54 -1.53 -8.21 8.74
CA LEU A 54 -0.41 -7.72 9.53
C LEU A 54 -0.12 -6.26 9.17
N ILE A 55 0.07 -5.42 10.19
CA ILE A 55 0.58 -4.07 10.00
C ILE A 55 2.10 -4.18 9.83
N PRO A 56 2.67 -3.85 8.65
CA PRO A 56 4.12 -3.89 8.47
C PRO A 56 4.80 -2.81 9.30
N THR A 57 6.08 -3.02 9.56
CA THR A 57 6.94 -1.97 10.14
C THR A 57 7.23 -0.88 9.10
N GLN A 58 7.75 0.26 9.56
CA GLN A 58 8.20 1.34 8.67
C GLN A 58 9.24 0.83 7.66
N GLU A 59 10.19 0.02 8.11
CA GLU A 59 11.27 -0.54 7.28
C GLU A 59 10.74 -1.50 6.22
N ASP A 60 9.88 -2.45 6.61
CA ASP A 60 9.26 -3.41 5.69
C ASP A 60 8.41 -2.70 4.63
N LEU A 61 7.61 -1.72 5.05
CA LEU A 61 6.76 -0.95 4.14
C LEU A 61 7.62 -0.13 3.16
N THR A 62 8.66 0.56 3.66
CA THR A 62 9.58 1.36 2.84
C THR A 62 10.30 0.48 1.83
N LYS A 63 10.77 -0.70 2.24
CA LYS A 63 11.45 -1.65 1.36
C LYS A 63 10.52 -2.17 0.27
N ALA A 64 9.30 -2.57 0.63
CA ALA A 64 8.31 -3.08 -0.32
C ALA A 64 7.90 -2.02 -1.37
N ILE A 65 7.80 -0.76 -0.96
CA ILE A 65 7.54 0.38 -1.85
C ILE A 65 8.73 0.58 -2.81
N ASN A 66 9.96 0.68 -2.29
CA ASN A 66 11.14 0.90 -3.13
C ASN A 66 11.36 -0.22 -4.14
N GLN A 67 11.26 -1.48 -3.69
CA GLN A 67 11.38 -2.63 -4.59
C GLN A 67 10.40 -2.55 -5.75
N ARG A 68 9.16 -2.11 -5.52
CA ARG A 68 8.15 -1.97 -6.58
C ARG A 68 8.40 -0.79 -7.50
N ILE A 69 8.88 0.34 -6.95
CA ILE A 69 9.30 1.48 -7.78
C ILE A 69 10.46 1.08 -8.71
N GLU A 70 11.39 0.27 -8.21
CA GLU A 70 12.51 -0.23 -9.01
C GLU A 70 12.07 -1.29 -10.03
N GLN A 71 11.17 -2.21 -9.69
CA GLN A 71 10.64 -3.21 -10.62
C GLN A 71 9.89 -2.61 -11.81
N VAL A 72 9.13 -1.52 -11.61
CA VAL A 72 8.45 -0.81 -12.71
C VAL A 72 9.44 -0.21 -13.71
N ARG A 73 10.69 0.07 -13.31
CA ARG A 73 11.72 0.55 -14.23
C ARG A 73 12.33 -0.54 -15.10
N ASP A 74 12.33 -1.79 -14.65
CA ASP A 74 12.97 -2.91 -15.35
C ASP A 74 12.05 -3.54 -16.43
N ASP A 75 10.72 -3.49 -16.25
CA ASP A 75 9.75 -4.04 -17.22
C ASP A 75 9.53 -3.15 -18.47
N GLN A 76 10.20 -1.99 -18.56
CA GLN A 76 10.23 -1.14 -19.76
C GLN A 76 11.51 -1.31 -20.61
N GLY A 77 12.26 -2.41 -20.41
CA GLY A 77 13.46 -2.76 -21.18
C GLY A 77 13.22 -3.59 -22.43
#